data_AF-A0A6M4JDE0-F1
#
_entry.id   AF-A0A6M4JDE0-F1
#
_cell.length_a   1.000
_cell.length_b   1.000
_cell.length_c   1.000
_cell.angle_alpha   90.00
_cell.angle_beta   90.00
_cell.angle_gamma   90.00
#
_symmetry.space_group_name_H-M   'P 1'
#
loop_
_entity.id
_entity.type
_entity.pdbx_description
1 polymer ?
#
loop_
_entity_poly.entity_id
_entity_poly.type
_entity_poly.pdbx_seq_one_letter_code
_entity_poly.pdbx_strand_id
1 'polypeptide(L)'
;MLYNNFYIEKNYYINESDLENIRILYTPIIGIESVALYHYFLDEFNLVDNPRFQFSFKEITKHLNCDIDILHDAKDKLEAVGLIKCYESPLFKNAIISINKPLALKQFQQSLLAKQLFKLIGEKKYEKIFFSQQLFTLNKEEYINNSKKYTDLFELKDNKNTDLERINNEMEKAQNINININSVNVLKPEQFIKQQTNKEVTVLQKKMIENLINLGFLDEQINLFIDFSLKVNDQIVINYIETIANDYAKKNIMLTNDIKKELDVIIEIKNYSKTKQNISNLY
;
A
#
# COMPACT_ATOMS: atom_id res chain seq x y z
N MET A 1 -12.54 30.14 -2.14
CA MET A 1 -12.24 29.07 -3.12
C MET A 1 -13.05 29.30 -4.39
N LEU A 2 -12.58 28.79 -5.53
CA LEU A 2 -13.21 28.98 -6.86
C LEU A 2 -14.33 27.96 -7.17
N TYR A 3 -14.62 27.03 -6.26
CA TYR A 3 -15.60 25.96 -6.42
C TYR A 3 -16.51 25.83 -5.19
N ASN A 4 -17.77 25.45 -5.43
CA ASN A 4 -18.75 25.18 -4.36
C ASN A 4 -18.90 23.70 -4.04
N ASN A 5 -18.63 22.84 -5.03
CA ASN A 5 -18.80 21.39 -4.94
C ASN A 5 -17.49 20.70 -5.27
N PHE A 6 -17.25 19.54 -4.66
CA PHE A 6 -16.06 18.75 -4.91
C PHE A 6 -16.34 17.26 -4.79
N TYR A 7 -15.43 16.45 -5.34
CA TYR A 7 -15.41 15.00 -5.17
C TYR A 7 -14.33 14.61 -4.18
N ILE A 8 -14.54 13.50 -3.49
CA ILE A 8 -13.54 12.89 -2.62
C ILE A 8 -13.06 11.61 -3.29
N GLU A 9 -11.74 11.44 -3.34
CA GLU A 9 -11.12 10.18 -3.74
C GLU A 9 -10.15 9.69 -2.66
N LYS A 10 -10.02 8.38 -2.54
CA LYS A 10 -9.07 7.72 -1.64
C LYS A 10 -8.39 6.60 -2.40
N ASN A 11 -7.10 6.76 -2.66
CA ASN A 11 -6.31 5.81 -3.46
C ASN A 11 -5.51 4.82 -2.60
N TYR A 12 -5.66 4.88 -1.27
CA TYR A 12 -4.91 4.06 -0.32
C TYR A 12 -5.82 3.49 0.77
N TYR A 13 -5.51 2.27 1.20
CA TYR A 13 -6.08 1.74 2.44
C TYR A 13 -5.42 2.44 3.64
N ILE A 14 -6.25 2.90 4.58
CA ILE A 14 -5.83 3.58 5.81
C ILE A 14 -6.27 2.70 6.96
N ASN A 15 -5.30 2.25 7.76
CA ASN A 15 -5.53 1.35 8.89
C ASN A 15 -5.51 2.08 10.25
N GLU A 16 -5.76 1.35 11.34
CA GLU A 16 -5.78 1.92 12.70
C GLU A 16 -4.46 2.58 13.12
N SER A 17 -3.31 2.02 12.71
CA SER A 17 -2.00 2.61 13.00
C SER A 17 -1.78 3.91 12.25
N ASP A 18 -2.31 4.03 11.02
CA ASP A 18 -2.30 5.28 10.28
C ASP A 18 -3.14 6.34 11.01
N LEU A 19 -4.35 6.00 11.43
CA LEU A 19 -5.21 6.93 12.21
C LEU A 19 -4.57 7.32 13.54
N GLU A 20 -3.87 6.39 14.20
CA GLU A 20 -3.07 6.68 15.39
C GLU A 20 -1.96 7.68 15.09
N ASN A 21 -1.23 7.52 13.98
CA ASN A 21 -0.20 8.47 13.57
C ASN A 21 -0.77 9.89 13.35
N ILE A 22 -1.99 10.04 12.82
CA ILE A 22 -2.65 11.34 12.69
C ILE A 22 -2.87 11.98 14.07
N ARG A 23 -3.41 11.20 15.02
CA ARG A 23 -3.70 11.66 16.38
C ARG A 23 -2.42 12.04 17.14
N ILE A 24 -1.36 11.23 17.02
CA ILE A 24 -0.14 11.39 17.80
C ILE A 24 0.85 12.38 17.16
N LEU A 25 1.04 12.30 15.84
CA LEU A 25 2.11 13.02 15.13
C LEU A 25 1.61 14.32 14.48
N TYR A 26 0.42 14.30 13.88
CA TYR A 26 -0.08 15.42 13.09
C TYR A 26 -0.92 16.40 13.92
N THR A 27 -1.78 15.91 14.82
CA THR A 27 -2.69 16.76 15.61
C THR A 27 -1.98 17.94 16.30
N PRO A 28 -0.80 17.78 16.94
CA PRO A 28 -0.11 18.92 17.54
C PRO A 28 0.27 20.02 16.54
N ILE A 29 0.52 19.64 15.29
CA ILE A 29 0.98 20.52 14.20
C ILE A 29 -0.18 21.23 13.52
N ILE A 30 -1.24 20.50 13.18
CA ILE A 30 -2.35 21.00 12.35
C ILE A 30 -3.59 21.37 13.14
N GLY A 31 -3.70 20.97 14.41
CA GLY A 31 -4.87 21.23 15.24
C GLY A 31 -5.98 20.20 15.08
N ILE A 32 -7.01 20.32 15.92
CA ILE A 32 -8.10 19.35 16.03
C ILE A 32 -9.09 19.47 14.87
N GLU A 33 -9.25 20.67 14.31
CA GLU A 33 -10.18 20.97 13.24
C GLU A 33 -9.76 20.28 11.93
N SER A 34 -8.46 20.34 11.61
CA SER A 34 -7.89 19.60 10.47
C SER A 34 -8.04 18.09 10.63
N VAL A 35 -7.83 17.58 11.84
CA VAL A 35 -7.96 16.13 12.11
C VAL A 35 -9.43 15.70 11.98
N ALA A 36 -10.36 16.47 12.52
CA ALA A 36 -11.79 16.23 12.37
C ALA A 36 -12.22 16.25 10.90
N LEU A 37 -11.75 17.22 10.12
CA LEU A 37 -12.02 17.30 8.67
C LEU A 37 -11.45 16.10 7.91
N TYR A 38 -10.24 15.67 8.24
CA TYR A 38 -9.64 14.48 7.62
C TYR A 38 -10.48 13.22 7.89
N HIS A 39 -10.89 13.01 9.14
CA HIS A 39 -11.75 11.89 9.51
C HIS A 39 -13.12 11.97 8.83
N TYR A 40 -13.72 13.16 8.78
CA TYR A 40 -14.96 13.39 8.05
C TYR A 40 -14.85 12.96 6.58
N PHE A 41 -13.78 13.33 5.88
CA PHE A 41 -13.57 12.90 4.49
C PHE A 41 -13.43 11.39 4.35
N LEU A 42 -12.79 10.71 5.31
CA LEU A 42 -12.68 9.25 5.29
C LEU A 42 -14.03 8.57 5.47
N ASP A 43 -14.82 9.03 6.43
CA ASP A 43 -16.12 8.45 6.76
C ASP A 43 -17.10 8.66 5.62
N GLU A 44 -17.19 9.89 5.09
CA GLU A 44 -18.03 10.20 3.94
C GLU A 44 -17.67 9.38 2.70
N PHE A 45 -16.37 9.22 2.41
CA PHE A 45 -15.94 8.36 1.30
C PHE A 45 -16.39 6.90 1.50
N ASN A 46 -16.39 6.38 2.72
CA ASN A 46 -16.79 5.00 3.01
C ASN A 46 -18.32 4.80 2.95
N LEU A 47 -19.11 5.87 3.12
CA LEU A 47 -20.57 5.82 3.09
C LEU A 47 -21.15 5.98 1.68
N VAL A 48 -20.36 6.45 0.72
CA VAL A 48 -20.82 6.74 -0.64
C VAL A 48 -20.74 5.50 -1.53
N ASP A 49 -21.91 5.07 -2.03
CA ASP A 49 -22.02 4.00 -3.03
C ASP A 49 -21.83 4.49 -4.48
N ASN A 50 -21.81 5.81 -4.70
CA ASN A 50 -21.75 6.43 -6.02
C ASN A 50 -20.48 7.29 -6.20
N PRO A 51 -19.55 6.93 -7.10
CA PRO A 51 -18.32 7.68 -7.32
C PRO A 51 -18.51 9.09 -7.91
N ARG A 52 -19.74 9.44 -8.36
CA ARG A 52 -20.10 10.79 -8.81
C ARG A 52 -20.79 11.63 -7.73
N PHE A 53 -20.82 11.17 -6.48
CA PHE A 53 -21.37 11.97 -5.39
C PHE A 53 -20.52 13.23 -5.17
N GLN A 54 -21.16 14.38 -5.11
CA GLN A 54 -20.50 15.66 -4.87
C GLN A 54 -20.77 16.10 -3.44
N PHE A 55 -19.73 16.59 -2.80
CA PHE A 55 -19.77 17.16 -1.46
C PHE A 55 -19.76 18.69 -1.54
N SER A 56 -20.36 19.33 -0.54
CA SER A 56 -20.33 20.78 -0.37
C SER A 56 -19.76 21.15 0.98
N PHE A 57 -18.85 22.13 1.02
CA PHE A 57 -18.30 22.64 2.29
C PHE A 57 -19.39 23.15 3.23
N LYS A 58 -20.54 23.61 2.71
CA LYS A 58 -21.68 24.07 3.53
C LYS A 58 -22.36 22.94 4.31
N GLU A 59 -22.31 21.71 3.82
CA GLU A 59 -22.83 20.54 4.55
C GLU A 59 -21.85 20.12 5.64
N ILE A 60 -20.56 20.19 5.32
CA ILE A 60 -19.49 19.88 6.28
C ILE A 60 -19.49 20.85 7.46
N THR A 61 -19.63 22.15 7.21
CA THR A 61 -19.71 23.15 8.30
C THR A 61 -20.88 22.88 9.24
N LYS A 62 -22.02 22.42 8.72
CA LYS A 62 -23.17 22.02 9.55
C LYS A 62 -22.87 20.75 10.36
N HIS A 63 -22.24 19.75 9.73
CA HIS A 63 -21.93 18.48 10.39
C HIS A 63 -20.88 18.65 11.49
N LEU A 64 -19.78 19.33 11.17
CA LEU A 64 -18.68 19.59 12.11
C LEU A 64 -18.96 20.76 13.06
N ASN A 65 -20.10 21.45 12.87
CA ASN A 65 -20.51 22.63 13.64
C ASN A 65 -19.38 23.68 13.74
N CYS A 66 -18.82 24.05 12.58
CA CYS A 66 -17.71 24.98 12.49
C CYS A 66 -17.93 26.04 11.41
N ASP A 67 -17.28 27.19 11.57
CA ASP A 67 -17.32 28.26 10.58
C ASP A 67 -16.57 27.87 9.30
N ILE A 68 -17.03 28.41 8.17
CA ILE A 68 -16.45 28.12 6.85
C ILE A 68 -14.98 28.52 6.76
N ASP A 69 -14.59 29.61 7.43
CA ASP A 69 -13.20 30.10 7.46
C ASP A 69 -12.30 29.14 8.25
N ILE A 70 -12.79 28.59 9.36
CA ILE A 70 -12.09 27.56 10.14
C ILE A 70 -11.93 26.30 9.30
N LEU A 71 -12.97 25.92 8.55
CA LEU A 71 -12.92 24.75 7.69
C LEU A 71 -11.92 24.92 6.54
N HIS A 72 -11.83 26.12 5.96
CA HIS A 72 -10.86 26.43 4.93
C HIS A 72 -9.41 26.42 5.46
N ASP A 73 -9.15 27.05 6.62
CA ASP A 73 -7.84 26.98 7.27
C ASP A 73 -7.47 25.53 7.64
N ALA A 74 -8.44 24.75 8.13
CA ALA A 74 -8.25 23.33 8.43
C ALA A 74 -7.87 22.53 7.18
N LYS A 75 -8.52 22.80 6.04
CA LYS A 75 -8.20 22.20 4.73
C LYS A 75 -6.79 22.59 4.27
N ASP A 76 -6.45 23.88 4.33
CA ASP A 76 -5.16 24.39 3.89
C ASP A 76 -4.00 23.79 4.71
N LYS A 77 -4.21 23.59 6.03
CA LYS A 77 -3.25 22.87 6.88
C LYS A 77 -3.08 21.41 6.47
N LEU A 78 -4.16 20.70 6.15
CA LEU A 78 -4.10 19.31 5.66
C LEU A 78 -3.33 19.21 4.34
N GLU A 79 -3.55 20.17 3.43
CA GLU A 79 -2.81 20.28 2.15
C GLU A 79 -1.32 20.53 2.41
N ALA A 80 -1.00 21.48 3.30
CA ALA A 80 0.37 21.86 3.62
C ALA A 80 1.21 20.71 4.19
N VAL A 81 0.59 19.82 4.99
CA VAL A 81 1.26 18.62 5.53
C VAL A 81 1.17 17.40 4.61
N GLY A 82 0.54 17.54 3.44
CA GLY A 82 0.43 16.50 2.42
C GLY A 82 -0.58 15.39 2.73
N LEU A 83 -1.44 15.57 3.73
CA LEU A 83 -2.49 14.59 4.08
C LEU A 83 -3.64 14.59 3.06
N ILE A 84 -3.82 15.69 2.34
CA ILE A 84 -4.72 15.74 1.18
C ILE A 84 -4.04 16.44 0.01
N LYS A 85 -4.54 16.21 -1.20
CA LYS A 85 -4.23 16.99 -2.41
C LYS A 85 -5.51 17.51 -3.02
N CYS A 86 -5.52 18.76 -3.46
CA CYS A 86 -6.66 19.37 -4.12
C CYS A 86 -6.35 19.63 -5.60
N TYR A 87 -7.24 19.18 -6.47
CA TYR A 87 -7.19 19.40 -7.91
C TYR A 87 -8.41 20.21 -8.33
N GLU A 88 -8.22 21.46 -8.73
CA GLU A 88 -9.32 22.33 -9.15
C GLU A 88 -9.49 22.28 -10.68
N SER A 89 -10.74 22.26 -11.14
CA SER A 89 -11.07 22.48 -12.55
C SER A 89 -11.71 23.85 -12.76
N PRO A 90 -10.99 24.81 -13.36
CA PRO A 90 -11.56 26.13 -13.66
C PRO A 90 -12.77 26.06 -14.61
N LEU A 91 -12.80 25.05 -15.49
CA LEU A 91 -13.85 24.87 -16.49
C LEU A 91 -15.16 24.39 -15.87
N PHE A 92 -15.08 23.41 -14.96
CA PHE A 92 -16.26 22.79 -14.36
C PHE A 92 -16.63 23.41 -13.00
N LYS A 93 -15.83 24.36 -12.49
CA LYS A 93 -16.00 25.02 -11.18
C LYS A 93 -16.18 24.00 -10.03
N ASN A 94 -15.44 22.90 -10.11
CA ASN A 94 -15.41 21.84 -9.11
C ASN A 94 -13.96 21.51 -8.73
N ALA A 95 -13.80 20.72 -7.68
CA ALA A 95 -12.51 20.19 -7.28
C ALA A 95 -12.57 18.70 -6.97
N ILE A 96 -11.40 18.08 -6.90
CA ILE A 96 -11.19 16.73 -6.41
C ILE A 96 -10.25 16.82 -5.21
N ILE A 97 -10.69 16.32 -4.06
CA ILE A 97 -9.90 16.19 -2.84
C ILE A 97 -9.45 14.73 -2.73
N SER A 98 -8.15 14.51 -2.93
CA SER A 98 -7.50 13.21 -2.84
C SER A 98 -6.91 13.02 -1.45
N ILE A 99 -7.41 12.02 -0.72
CA ILE A 99 -6.95 11.70 0.63
C ILE A 99 -5.67 10.86 0.54
N ASN A 100 -4.60 11.34 1.18
CA ASN A 100 -3.36 10.59 1.32
C ASN A 100 -3.27 9.95 2.71
N LYS A 101 -2.57 8.83 2.80
CA LYS A 101 -2.23 8.24 4.09
C LYS A 101 -1.19 9.09 4.84
N PRO A 102 -1.21 9.12 6.17
CA PRO A 102 -0.16 9.72 6.97
C PRO A 102 1.18 9.00 6.76
N LEU A 103 2.27 9.71 7.04
CA LEU A 103 3.59 9.10 7.02
C LEU A 103 3.72 8.06 8.14
N ALA A 104 4.35 6.94 7.82
CA ALA A 104 4.76 5.98 8.84
C ALA A 104 5.74 6.63 9.82
N LEU A 105 5.77 6.17 11.07
CA LEU A 105 6.54 6.78 12.16
C LEU A 105 8.01 7.08 11.78
N LYS A 106 8.71 6.14 11.13
CA LYS A 106 10.09 6.33 10.65
C LYS A 106 10.23 7.41 9.58
N GLN A 107 9.28 7.46 8.64
CA GLN A 107 9.27 8.46 7.57
C GLN A 107 8.93 9.85 8.13
N PHE A 108 7.98 9.91 9.07
CA PHE A 108 7.63 11.15 9.76
C PHE A 108 8.83 11.72 10.49
N GLN A 109 9.60 10.88 11.20
CA GLN A 109 10.82 11.30 11.93
C GLN A 109 11.87 11.95 11.03
N GLN A 110 11.95 11.55 9.75
CA GLN A 110 12.87 12.11 8.76
C GLN A 110 12.33 13.38 8.08
N SER A 111 11.05 13.69 8.26
CA SER A 111 10.40 14.84 7.63
C SER A 111 10.70 16.16 8.34
N LEU A 112 10.43 17.28 7.67
CA LEU A 112 10.51 18.61 8.28
C LEU A 112 9.49 18.80 9.41
N LEU A 113 8.39 18.03 9.40
CA LEU A 113 7.34 18.06 10.43
C LEU A 113 7.85 17.57 11.80
N ALA A 114 8.86 16.69 11.82
CA ALA A 114 9.43 16.17 13.06
C ALA A 114 10.02 17.29 13.94
N LYS A 115 10.70 18.26 13.34
CA LYS A 115 11.26 19.43 14.06
C LYS A 115 10.16 20.30 14.65
N GLN A 116 9.07 20.50 13.89
CA GLN A 116 7.92 21.26 14.37
C GLN A 116 7.20 20.52 15.51
N LEU A 117 7.00 19.21 15.38
CA LEU A 117 6.45 18.37 16.44
C LEU A 117 7.29 18.50 17.72
N PHE A 118 8.61 18.30 17.64
CA PHE A 118 9.53 18.42 18.78
C PHE A 118 9.38 19.76 19.50
N LYS A 119 9.32 20.87 18.75
CA LYS A 119 9.15 22.21 19.31
C LYS A 119 7.83 22.37 20.09
N LEU A 120 6.76 21.70 19.64
CA LEU A 120 5.42 21.83 20.23
C LEU A 120 5.21 20.92 21.44
N ILE A 121 5.72 19.69 21.40
CA ILE A 121 5.47 18.68 22.45
C ILE A 121 6.61 18.54 23.46
N GLY A 122 7.79 19.08 23.15
CA GLY A 122 8.99 19.00 23.97
C GLY A 122 9.66 17.62 23.96
N GLU A 123 10.89 17.60 24.48
CA GLU A 123 11.81 16.45 24.44
C GLU A 123 11.20 15.19 25.07
N LYS A 124 10.72 15.25 26.31
CA LYS A 124 10.20 14.07 27.02
C LYS A 124 9.08 13.34 26.26
N LYS A 125 8.13 14.09 25.69
CA LYS A 125 7.00 13.49 24.97
C LYS A 125 7.42 13.01 23.59
N TYR A 126 8.31 13.75 22.92
CA TYR A 126 8.90 13.34 21.65
C TYR A 126 9.67 12.03 21.80
N GLU A 127 10.52 11.92 22.81
CA GLU A 127 11.27 10.70 23.09
C GLU A 127 10.36 9.52 23.36
N LYS A 128 9.27 9.74 24.10
CA LYS A 128 8.27 8.69 24.34
C LYS A 128 7.68 8.17 23.02
N ILE A 129 7.26 9.07 22.12
CA ILE A 129 6.65 8.68 20.84
C ILE A 129 7.62 7.88 19.96
N PHE A 130 8.87 8.30 19.85
CA PHE A 130 9.83 7.70 18.91
C PHE A 130 10.73 6.60 19.50
N PHE A 131 10.95 6.59 20.82
CA PHE A 131 11.89 5.68 21.48
C PHE A 131 11.25 4.79 22.55
N SER A 132 10.03 5.07 23.04
CA SER A 132 9.38 4.20 24.05
C SER A 132 8.60 3.02 23.47
N GLN A 133 8.81 2.64 22.20
CA GLN A 133 8.30 1.38 21.63
C GLN A 133 9.07 0.14 22.13
N GLN A 134 9.86 0.26 23.21
CA GLN A 134 10.38 -0.91 23.89
C GLN A 134 9.20 -1.70 24.45
N LEU A 135 8.97 -2.90 23.90
CA LEU A 135 8.12 -3.89 24.54
C LEU A 135 8.67 -4.10 25.95
N PHE A 136 7.91 -3.70 26.98
CA PHE A 136 8.26 -4.02 28.35
C PHE A 136 8.11 -5.54 28.52
N THR A 137 9.22 -6.25 28.45
CA THR A 137 9.27 -7.65 28.83
C THR A 137 9.45 -7.70 30.35
N LEU A 138 8.50 -8.33 31.04
CA LEU A 138 8.72 -8.68 32.44
C LEU A 138 9.80 -9.76 32.51
N ASN A 139 10.72 -9.64 33.46
CA ASN A 139 11.64 -10.73 33.75
C ASN A 139 10.82 -11.94 34.22
N LYS A 140 10.93 -13.04 33.47
CA LYS A 140 10.22 -14.29 33.73
C LYS A 140 11.10 -15.34 34.43
N GLU A 141 12.30 -14.98 34.89
CA GLU A 141 13.23 -15.91 35.57
C GLU A 141 12.59 -16.56 36.81
N GLU A 142 11.77 -15.82 37.56
CA GLU A 142 11.04 -16.34 38.72
C GLU A 142 9.70 -17.01 38.35
N TYR A 143 9.37 -17.11 37.07
CA TYR A 143 8.08 -17.58 36.58
C TYR A 143 8.23 -18.86 35.77
N ILE A 144 7.44 -19.88 36.13
CA ILE A 144 7.39 -21.14 35.38
C ILE A 144 6.31 -21.00 34.29
N ASN A 145 6.68 -21.20 33.02
CA ASN A 145 5.71 -21.24 31.94
C ASN A 145 4.85 -22.51 32.07
N ASN A 146 3.61 -22.35 32.52
CA ASN A 146 2.62 -23.41 32.68
C ASN A 146 1.56 -23.43 31.55
N SER A 147 1.83 -22.74 30.43
CA SER A 147 0.94 -22.74 29.27
C SER A 147 0.75 -24.17 28.77
N LYS A 148 -0.51 -24.60 28.63
CA LYS A 148 -0.85 -25.92 28.13
C LYS A 148 -0.61 -25.97 26.62
N LYS A 149 0.06 -27.01 26.12
CA LYS A 149 0.11 -27.22 24.67
C LYS A 149 -1.25 -27.72 24.22
N TYR A 150 -1.62 -27.36 23.00
CA TYR A 150 -2.87 -27.82 22.38
C TYR A 150 -3.01 -29.35 22.46
N THR A 151 -1.92 -30.07 22.15
CA THR A 151 -1.84 -31.54 22.22
C THR A 151 -2.04 -32.13 23.61
N ASP A 152 -1.88 -31.35 24.67
CA ASP A 152 -2.00 -31.82 26.05
C ASP A 152 -3.46 -31.81 26.53
N LEU A 153 -4.36 -31.11 25.83
CA LEU A 153 -5.77 -30.93 26.20
C LEU A 153 -6.75 -31.45 25.15
N PHE A 154 -6.34 -31.49 23.89
CA PHE A 154 -7.18 -31.90 22.78
C PHE A 154 -6.64 -33.17 22.15
N GLU A 155 -7.38 -34.27 22.30
CA GLU A 155 -7.13 -35.49 21.53
C GLU A 155 -7.31 -35.17 20.04
N LEU A 156 -6.26 -35.38 19.25
CA LEU A 156 -6.41 -35.51 17.80
C LEU A 156 -7.19 -36.79 17.57
N LYS A 157 -8.52 -36.72 17.63
CA LYS A 157 -9.35 -37.79 17.08
C LYS A 157 -8.97 -37.88 15.62
N ASP A 158 -8.41 -39.02 15.21
CA ASP A 158 -8.29 -39.46 13.82
C ASP A 158 -9.69 -39.70 13.23
N ASN A 159 -10.58 -38.74 13.37
CA ASN A 159 -11.69 -38.60 12.47
C ASN A 159 -11.03 -38.08 11.20
N LYS A 160 -10.85 -38.98 10.23
CA LYS A 160 -10.86 -38.60 8.82
C LYS A 160 -12.15 -37.83 8.59
N ASN A 161 -12.14 -36.53 8.91
CA ASN A 161 -13.25 -35.64 8.70
C ASN A 161 -13.26 -35.41 7.20
N THR A 162 -13.87 -36.36 6.50
CA THR A 162 -14.14 -36.30 5.07
C THR A 162 -14.85 -35.00 4.71
N ASP A 163 -15.54 -34.36 5.65
CA ASP A 163 -16.18 -33.07 5.46
C ASP A 163 -15.20 -31.90 5.54
N LEU A 164 -14.17 -31.92 6.40
CA LEU A 164 -13.10 -30.90 6.40
C LEU A 164 -12.19 -31.07 5.18
N GLU A 165 -11.89 -32.31 4.78
CA GLU A 165 -11.18 -32.56 3.53
C GLU A 165 -12.03 -32.16 2.32
N ARG A 166 -13.35 -32.37 2.33
CA ARG A 166 -14.24 -31.90 1.25
C ARG A 166 -14.37 -30.38 1.24
N ILE A 167 -14.51 -29.73 2.39
CA ILE A 167 -14.52 -28.26 2.49
C ILE A 167 -13.16 -27.71 2.05
N ASN A 168 -12.05 -28.27 2.48
CA ASN A 168 -10.72 -27.87 2.02
C ASN A 168 -10.55 -28.13 0.52
N ASN A 169 -11.03 -29.25 -0.01
CA ASN A 169 -10.98 -29.54 -1.45
C ASN A 169 -11.94 -28.65 -2.26
N GLU A 170 -13.08 -28.25 -1.71
CA GLU A 170 -14.01 -27.31 -2.34
C GLU A 170 -13.52 -25.87 -2.23
N MET A 171 -12.85 -25.51 -1.14
CA MET A 171 -12.13 -24.25 -0.97
C MET A 171 -10.91 -24.19 -1.88
N GLU A 172 -10.14 -25.27 -2.04
CA GLU A 172 -9.06 -25.39 -3.02
C GLU A 172 -9.60 -25.35 -4.45
N LYS A 173 -10.76 -25.94 -4.74
CA LYS A 173 -11.44 -25.81 -6.05
C LYS A 173 -11.95 -24.39 -6.29
N ALA A 174 -12.48 -23.72 -5.27
CA ALA A 174 -12.91 -22.31 -5.34
C ALA A 174 -11.70 -21.35 -5.48
N GLN A 175 -10.56 -21.68 -4.85
CA GLN A 175 -9.27 -20.98 -5.01
C GLN A 175 -8.59 -21.31 -6.36
N ASN A 176 -8.84 -22.47 -6.95
CA ASN A 176 -8.40 -22.78 -8.32
C ASN A 176 -9.26 -22.10 -9.40
N ILE A 177 -10.41 -21.54 -9.03
CA ILE A 177 -11.19 -20.60 -9.86
C ILE A 177 -10.77 -19.13 -9.59
N ASN A 178 -10.01 -18.86 -8.52
CA ASN A 178 -9.43 -17.55 -8.23
C ASN A 178 -8.05 -17.66 -7.57
N ILE A 179 -7.02 -17.79 -8.40
CA ILE A 179 -5.62 -17.41 -8.13
C ILE A 179 -5.03 -17.96 -6.81
N ASN A 180 -4.40 -19.13 -6.97
CA ASN A 180 -3.34 -19.72 -6.14
C ASN A 180 -2.43 -18.68 -5.43
N ILE A 181 -2.69 -18.41 -4.14
CA ILE A 181 -1.74 -17.81 -3.19
C ILE A 181 -1.79 -18.63 -1.90
N ASN A 182 -1.18 -19.83 -1.94
CA ASN A 182 -0.51 -20.35 -0.75
C ASN A 182 0.60 -19.37 -0.38
N SER A 183 0.88 -19.21 0.91
CA SER A 183 2.01 -18.44 1.44
C SER A 183 3.34 -18.88 0.82
N VAL A 184 3.65 -18.36 -0.37
CA VAL A 184 4.97 -18.47 -0.98
C VAL A 184 5.83 -17.48 -0.22
N ASN A 185 6.89 -17.95 0.41
CA ASN A 185 7.99 -17.09 0.81
C ASN A 185 8.36 -16.20 -0.38
N VAL A 186 7.89 -14.95 -0.42
CA VAL A 186 8.27 -13.99 -1.44
C VAL A 186 9.77 -13.81 -1.28
N LEU A 187 10.53 -14.40 -2.21
CA LEU A 187 11.97 -14.31 -2.21
C LEU A 187 12.36 -12.86 -2.40
N LYS A 188 13.39 -12.40 -1.69
CA LYS A 188 13.98 -11.10 -2.00
C LYS A 188 14.48 -11.11 -3.46
N PRO A 189 14.45 -9.98 -4.19
CA PRO A 189 14.86 -9.94 -5.60
C PRO A 189 16.26 -10.52 -5.85
N GLU A 190 17.19 -10.33 -4.92
CA GLU A 190 18.53 -10.89 -5.03
C GLU A 190 18.54 -12.41 -4.94
N GLN A 191 17.70 -12.97 -4.06
CA GLN A 191 17.54 -14.42 -3.90
C GLN A 191 16.81 -15.01 -5.10
N PHE A 192 15.80 -14.30 -5.62
CA PHE A 192 15.05 -14.70 -6.81
C PHE A 192 15.96 -14.79 -8.04
N ILE A 193 16.78 -13.75 -8.31
CA ILE A 193 17.75 -13.77 -9.43
C ILE A 193 18.73 -14.93 -9.29
N LYS A 194 19.27 -15.15 -8.08
CA LYS A 194 20.21 -16.24 -7.83
C LYS A 194 19.58 -17.61 -8.08
N GLN A 195 18.32 -17.80 -7.70
CA GLN A 195 17.59 -19.04 -7.94
C GLN A 195 17.26 -19.27 -9.42
N GLN A 196 16.86 -18.23 -10.15
CA GLN A 196 16.47 -18.36 -11.57
C GLN A 196 17.66 -18.51 -12.51
N THR A 197 18.78 -17.85 -12.20
CA THR A 197 19.94 -17.79 -13.11
C THR A 197 21.12 -18.65 -12.67
N ASN A 198 21.08 -19.20 -11.44
CA ASN A 198 22.21 -19.86 -10.77
C ASN A 198 23.50 -19.00 -10.72
N LYS A 199 23.37 -17.67 -10.79
CA LYS A 199 24.49 -16.71 -10.76
C LYS A 199 24.30 -15.70 -9.64
N GLU A 200 25.41 -15.19 -9.11
CA GLU A 200 25.40 -14.08 -8.16
C GLU A 200 24.92 -12.78 -8.81
N VAL A 201 24.24 -11.96 -8.01
CA VAL A 201 23.66 -10.69 -8.48
C VAL A 201 24.76 -9.67 -8.78
N THR A 202 24.76 -9.15 -10.00
CA THR A 202 25.73 -8.14 -10.44
C THR A 202 25.45 -6.77 -9.83
N VAL A 203 26.46 -5.89 -9.82
CA VAL A 203 26.31 -4.50 -9.32
C VAL A 203 25.22 -3.73 -10.06
N LEU A 204 25.09 -3.94 -11.38
CA LEU A 204 24.06 -3.29 -12.18
C LEU A 204 22.65 -3.79 -11.83
N GLN A 205 22.48 -5.09 -11.58
CA GLN A 205 21.20 -5.64 -11.13
C GLN A 205 20.81 -5.15 -9.74
N LYS A 206 21.78 -4.96 -8.82
CA LYS A 206 21.50 -4.35 -7.51
C LYS A 206 21.00 -2.91 -7.65
N LYS A 207 21.65 -2.10 -8.50
CA LYS A 207 21.18 -0.74 -8.80
C LYS A 207 19.78 -0.71 -9.40
N MET A 208 19.49 -1.64 -10.30
CA MET A 208 18.14 -1.80 -10.85
C MET A 208 17.12 -2.10 -9.75
N ILE A 209 17.41 -3.04 -8.85
CA ILE A 209 16.53 -3.37 -7.71
C ILE A 209 16.31 -2.13 -6.82
N GLU A 210 17.37 -1.41 -6.47
CA GLU A 210 17.28 -0.15 -5.71
C GLU A 210 16.40 0.89 -6.41
N ASN A 211 16.55 1.06 -7.73
CA ASN A 211 15.72 1.96 -8.53
C ASN A 211 14.24 1.57 -8.47
N LEU A 212 13.92 0.28 -8.59
CA LEU A 212 12.54 -0.21 -8.55
C LEU A 212 11.93 -0.06 -7.14
N ILE A 213 12.71 -0.27 -6.08
CA ILE A 213 12.28 0.01 -4.70
C ILE A 213 11.99 1.50 -4.52
N ASN A 214 12.83 2.37 -5.08
CA ASN A 214 12.63 3.83 -5.03
C ASN A 214 11.39 4.29 -5.82
N LEU A 215 10.98 3.53 -6.85
CA LEU A 215 9.70 3.74 -7.56
C LEU A 215 8.48 3.25 -6.75
N GLY A 216 8.69 2.59 -5.62
CA GLY A 216 7.64 2.13 -4.71
C GLY A 216 7.19 0.68 -4.89
N PHE A 217 7.91 -0.12 -5.69
CA PHE A 217 7.59 -1.53 -5.90
C PHE A 217 8.11 -2.40 -4.75
N LEU A 218 7.31 -3.40 -4.38
CA LEU A 218 7.65 -4.43 -3.39
C LEU A 218 8.40 -5.61 -4.03
N ASP A 219 9.09 -6.40 -3.20
CA ASP A 219 9.88 -7.57 -3.63
C ASP A 219 9.13 -8.49 -4.61
N GLU A 220 7.85 -8.74 -4.36
CA GLU A 220 7.00 -9.58 -5.21
C GLU A 220 6.85 -9.01 -6.64
N GLN A 221 6.69 -7.70 -6.76
CA GLN A 221 6.45 -7.01 -8.02
C GLN A 221 7.74 -6.88 -8.81
N ILE A 222 8.85 -6.63 -8.10
CA ILE A 222 10.19 -6.65 -8.68
C ILE A 222 10.49 -8.03 -9.27
N ASN A 223 10.15 -9.10 -8.55
CA ASN A 223 10.29 -10.47 -9.06
C ASN A 223 9.46 -10.72 -10.33
N LEU A 224 8.24 -10.16 -10.42
CA LEU A 224 7.42 -10.26 -11.64
C LEU A 224 8.09 -9.60 -12.85
N PHE A 225 8.68 -8.41 -12.69
CA PHE A 225 9.39 -7.75 -13.80
C PHE A 225 10.64 -8.52 -14.23
N ILE A 226 11.38 -9.10 -13.26
CA ILE A 226 12.55 -9.92 -13.54
C ILE A 226 12.14 -11.21 -14.28
N ASP A 227 11.12 -11.91 -13.78
CA ASP A 227 10.57 -13.12 -14.40
C ASP A 227 10.07 -12.85 -15.83
N PHE A 228 9.37 -11.73 -16.03
CA PHE A 228 8.91 -11.30 -17.35
C PHE A 228 10.08 -11.08 -18.32
N SER A 229 11.15 -10.40 -17.89
CA SER A 229 12.33 -10.21 -18.76
C SER A 229 12.97 -11.54 -19.12
N LEU A 230 13.07 -12.48 -18.17
CA LEU A 230 13.61 -13.82 -18.42
C LEU A 230 12.75 -14.60 -19.41
N LYS A 231 11.42 -14.58 -19.27
CA LYS A 231 10.50 -15.28 -20.18
C LYS A 231 10.50 -14.72 -21.61
N VAL A 232 10.68 -13.40 -21.75
CA VAL A 232 10.56 -12.74 -23.05
C VAL A 232 11.90 -12.68 -23.80
N ASN A 233 12.99 -12.43 -23.07
CA ASN A 233 14.31 -12.14 -23.63
C ASN A 233 15.38 -13.20 -23.30
N ASP A 234 15.03 -14.26 -22.57
CA ASP A 234 15.93 -15.31 -22.04
C ASP A 234 17.03 -14.79 -21.09
N GLN A 235 16.99 -13.50 -20.75
CA GLN A 235 17.95 -12.82 -19.88
C GLN A 235 17.33 -11.61 -19.17
N ILE A 236 17.98 -11.16 -18.10
CA ILE A 236 17.58 -9.95 -17.35
C ILE A 236 18.09 -8.72 -18.10
N VAL A 237 17.19 -8.00 -18.78
CA VAL A 237 17.50 -6.79 -19.54
C VAL A 237 17.12 -5.57 -18.70
N ILE A 238 18.12 -4.96 -18.05
CA ILE A 238 17.93 -3.88 -17.05
C ILE A 238 17.12 -2.71 -17.61
N ASN A 239 17.55 -2.12 -18.73
CA ASN A 239 16.88 -0.96 -19.32
C ASN A 239 15.43 -1.26 -19.69
N TYR A 240 15.14 -2.51 -20.08
CA TYR A 240 13.79 -2.93 -20.44
C TYR A 240 12.89 -3.02 -19.21
N ILE A 241 13.39 -3.64 -18.14
CA ILE A 241 12.71 -3.72 -16.85
C ILE A 241 12.43 -2.32 -16.29
N GLU A 242 13.43 -1.44 -16.27
CA GLU A 242 13.27 -0.09 -15.76
C GLU A 242 12.27 0.73 -16.61
N THR A 243 12.27 0.57 -17.94
CA THR A 243 11.31 1.27 -18.80
C THR A 243 9.88 0.86 -18.48
N ILE A 244 9.63 -0.44 -18.32
CA ILE A 244 8.31 -0.98 -17.95
C ILE A 244 7.93 -0.51 -16.55
N ALA A 245 8.79 -0.72 -15.55
CA ALA A 245 8.51 -0.32 -14.17
C ALA A 245 8.21 1.19 -14.06
N ASN A 246 8.92 2.04 -14.81
CA ASN A 246 8.64 3.47 -14.87
C ASN A 246 7.28 3.79 -15.51
N ASP A 247 6.89 3.09 -16.56
CA ASP A 247 5.56 3.27 -17.19
C ASP A 247 4.43 2.84 -16.24
N TYR A 248 4.61 1.71 -15.55
CA TYR A 248 3.66 1.20 -14.55
C TYR A 248 3.55 2.15 -13.35
N ALA A 249 4.68 2.68 -12.89
CA ALA A 249 4.71 3.68 -11.83
C ALA A 249 3.98 4.97 -12.24
N LYS A 250 4.18 5.44 -13.47
CA LYS A 250 3.45 6.61 -14.01
C LYS A 250 1.95 6.37 -14.13
N LYS A 251 1.54 5.14 -14.45
CA LYS A 251 0.14 4.72 -14.56
C LYS A 251 -0.50 4.32 -13.24
N ASN A 252 0.24 4.38 -12.12
CA ASN A 252 -0.18 3.91 -10.80
C ASN A 252 -0.59 2.41 -10.76
N ILE A 253 -0.03 1.57 -11.63
CA ILE A 253 -0.26 0.13 -11.63
C ILE A 253 0.73 -0.50 -10.65
N MET A 254 0.34 -0.52 -9.38
CA MET A 254 1.20 -0.90 -8.24
C MET A 254 0.69 -2.14 -7.49
N LEU A 255 -0.41 -2.78 -7.92
CA LEU A 255 -0.90 -4.01 -7.31
C LEU A 255 -0.31 -5.23 -8.04
N THR A 256 0.18 -6.21 -7.28
CA THR A 256 0.82 -7.42 -7.83
C THR A 256 -0.07 -8.11 -8.87
N ASN A 257 -1.37 -8.25 -8.58
CA ASN A 257 -2.31 -8.92 -9.47
C ASN A 257 -2.51 -8.17 -10.80
N ASP A 258 -2.50 -6.84 -10.78
CA ASP A 258 -2.70 -6.04 -12.00
C ASP A 258 -1.44 -6.06 -12.86
N ILE A 259 -0.27 -5.93 -12.24
CA ILE A 259 1.03 -6.09 -12.89
C ILE A 259 1.11 -7.48 -13.54
N LYS A 260 0.79 -8.54 -12.80
CA LYS A 260 0.84 -9.92 -13.30
C LYS A 260 -0.07 -10.12 -14.50
N LYS A 261 -1.33 -9.68 -14.42
CA LYS A 261 -2.30 -9.81 -15.53
C LYS A 261 -1.81 -9.11 -16.80
N GLU A 262 -1.31 -7.89 -16.70
CA GLU A 262 -0.84 -7.17 -17.88
C GLU A 262 0.42 -7.80 -18.48
N LEU A 263 1.38 -8.21 -17.64
CA LEU A 263 2.59 -8.88 -18.10
C LEU A 263 2.28 -10.23 -18.77
N ASP A 264 1.34 -11.01 -18.22
CA ASP A 264 0.90 -12.29 -18.80
C ASP A 264 0.23 -12.07 -20.16
N VAL A 265 -0.64 -11.06 -20.31
CA VAL A 265 -1.24 -10.69 -21.60
C VAL A 265 -0.16 -10.31 -22.63
N ILE A 266 0.87 -9.56 -22.22
CA ILE A 266 1.98 -9.19 -23.11
C ILE A 266 2.81 -10.42 -23.51
N ILE A 267 3.04 -11.37 -22.60
CA ILE A 267 3.71 -12.64 -22.90
C ILE A 267 2.90 -13.43 -23.93
N GLU A 268 1.58 -13.55 -23.75
CA GLU A 268 0.69 -14.27 -24.68
C GLU A 268 0.71 -13.65 -26.08
N ILE A 269 0.60 -12.31 -26.18
CA ILE A 269 0.66 -11.59 -27.46
C ILE A 269 2.01 -11.83 -28.15
N LYS A 270 3.12 -11.76 -27.40
CA LYS A 270 4.47 -11.99 -27.95
C LYS A 270 4.67 -13.44 -28.39
N ASN A 271 4.19 -14.42 -27.63
CA ASN A 271 4.26 -15.83 -27.99
C ASN A 271 3.44 -16.11 -29.26
N TYR A 272 2.24 -15.55 -29.37
CA TYR A 272 1.41 -15.66 -30.58
C TYR A 272 2.11 -15.07 -31.81
N SER A 273 2.74 -13.92 -31.68
CA SER A 273 3.50 -13.28 -32.77
C SER A 273 4.75 -14.07 -33.21
N LYS A 274 5.47 -14.71 -32.27
CA LYS A 274 6.60 -15.61 -32.57
C LYS A 274 6.14 -16.87 -33.33
N THR A 275 5.00 -17.46 -32.97
CA THR A 275 4.42 -18.60 -33.73
C THR A 275 3.99 -18.21 -35.15
N LYS A 276 3.44 -17.01 -35.35
CA LYS A 276 3.00 -16.55 -36.67
C LYS A 276 4.18 -16.27 -37.61
N GLN A 277 5.29 -15.71 -37.10
CA GLN A 277 6.54 -15.55 -37.86
C GLN A 277 7.18 -16.88 -38.23
N ASN A 278 7.12 -17.89 -37.36
CA ASN A 278 7.62 -19.23 -37.70
C ASN A 278 6.76 -19.92 -38.76
N ILE A 279 5.43 -19.74 -38.74
CA ILE A 279 4.52 -20.31 -39.75
C ILE A 279 4.67 -19.59 -41.11
N SER A 280 4.92 -18.28 -41.13
CA SER A 280 5.17 -17.54 -42.38
C SER A 280 6.55 -17.79 -43.00
N ASN A 281 7.49 -18.38 -42.25
CA ASN A 281 8.80 -18.81 -42.76
C ASN A 281 8.81 -20.28 -43.23
N LEU A 282 7.65 -20.96 -43.16
CA LEU A 282 7.44 -22.34 -43.59
C LEU A 282 6.62 -22.45 -44.89
N TYR A 283 6.31 -21.31 -45.53
CA TYR A 283 5.66 -21.21 -46.84
C TYR A 283 6.44 -20.31 -47.78
#